data_AF-A0A0F7U1H5-F1
#
_entry.id   AF-A0A0F7U1H5-F1
#
_cell.length_a   1.000
_cell.length_b   1.000
_cell.length_c   1.000
_cell.angle_alpha   90.00
_cell.angle_beta   90.00
_cell.angle_gamma   90.00
#
_symmetry.space_group_name_H-M   'P 1'
#
loop_
_entity.id
_entity.type
_entity.pdbx_description
1 polymer ?
#
loop_
_entity_poly.entity_id
_entity_poly.type
_entity_poly.pdbx_seq_one_letter_code
_entity_poly.pdbx_strand_id
1 'polypeptide(L)'
;MSDTDCVPPREISPEIEEIPVTSTSDANSDGSQVKKPNSSSNIPEVQRAQVYEKNRYLALNLPPMYSLEEIYSDFAAKAMSLGFGEVLKHIGDRPLRVATVCSGTESPIMAMELLQTGLGADQSFKFSHIFSCEIVPFKQAYIERNFQPPLLFRDLLELGKDQAHTAYGSLEKIPGDLDILIAGTACVDFSSMNNKRKLLSEEGESSSTFNALLRYSRKYRPRLVVMENVSKAPWDKFIEIWADIDYHAAYVILDSKQYYIPQTRTRGYLIAIDKHRLDGASTGSANVDLNEFGSSLKDCMKQLARQASSPAGMFLLPETDRRLEQIRKDLATRLEASSSRAEVSWEKYQIRHADFRVQAEIGDQRPISRSQAGILGGTPPDFYWRSYFNSQVERVWETLDMKFLEAVTRGIDFNYKE
;
A
#
# COMPACT_ATOMS: atom_id res chain seq x y z
N MET A 1 -71.17 11.00 8.46
CA MET A 1 -71.78 9.66 8.32
C MET A 1 -71.24 9.10 7.01
N SER A 2 -70.37 8.11 6.97
CA SER A 2 -69.93 7.14 7.98
C SER A 2 -68.56 6.59 7.57
N ASP A 3 -67.75 6.29 8.59
CA ASP A 3 -66.48 5.57 8.55
C ASP A 3 -66.55 4.22 7.84
N THR A 4 -65.40 3.77 7.31
CA THR A 4 -64.93 2.38 7.44
C THR A 4 -63.45 2.29 7.06
N ASP A 5 -62.63 2.12 8.11
CA ASP A 5 -61.47 1.24 8.26
C ASP A 5 -60.48 1.03 7.10
N CYS A 6 -59.33 1.70 7.19
CA CYS A 6 -58.06 1.26 6.60
C CYS A 6 -57.03 1.05 7.72
N VAL A 7 -56.72 -0.21 8.02
CA VAL A 7 -55.61 -0.62 8.89
C VAL A 7 -54.32 -0.65 8.05
N PRO A 8 -53.25 0.05 8.44
CA PRO A 8 -51.96 -0.05 7.76
C PRO A 8 -51.19 -1.33 8.18
N PRO A 9 -50.33 -1.90 7.31
CA PRO A 9 -49.55 -3.09 7.63
C PRO A 9 -48.42 -2.79 8.63
N ARG A 10 -48.20 -3.75 9.54
CA ARG A 10 -47.17 -3.76 10.58
C ARG A 10 -45.76 -3.64 10.01
N GLU A 11 -45.01 -2.66 10.49
CA GLU A 11 -43.54 -2.62 10.40
C GLU A 11 -42.96 -3.73 11.29
N ILE A 12 -42.22 -4.65 10.66
CA ILE A 12 -41.38 -5.61 11.37
C ILE A 12 -39.98 -5.00 11.44
N SER A 13 -39.65 -4.41 12.59
CA SER A 13 -38.29 -4.04 12.94
C SER A 13 -37.56 -5.30 13.43
N PRO A 14 -36.40 -5.69 12.89
CA PRO A 14 -35.53 -6.64 13.56
C PRO A 14 -34.78 -5.89 14.68
N GLU A 15 -35.16 -6.15 15.92
CA GLU A 15 -34.35 -5.86 17.11
C GLU A 15 -33.04 -6.63 16.98
N ILE A 16 -31.93 -5.92 16.80
CA ILE A 16 -30.57 -6.45 16.99
C ILE A 16 -30.21 -6.11 18.44
N GLU A 17 -30.22 -7.12 19.32
CA GLU A 17 -29.67 -7.02 20.66
C GLU A 17 -28.17 -6.68 20.58
N GLU A 18 -27.79 -5.54 21.16
CA GLU A 18 -26.40 -5.17 21.37
C GLU A 18 -25.76 -6.13 22.39
N ILE A 19 -24.83 -6.97 21.94
CA ILE A 19 -23.97 -7.77 22.82
C ILE A 19 -22.79 -6.89 23.25
N PRO A 20 -22.59 -6.63 24.56
CA PRO A 20 -21.49 -5.80 25.04
C PRO A 20 -20.17 -6.56 24.92
N VAL A 21 -19.20 -5.99 24.19
CA VAL A 21 -17.83 -6.51 24.11
C VAL A 21 -17.11 -6.15 25.42
N THR A 22 -16.98 -7.15 26.30
CA THR A 22 -16.09 -7.09 27.46
C THR A 22 -14.65 -7.13 26.98
N SER A 23 -13.90 -6.09 27.33
CA SER A 23 -12.44 -6.04 27.16
C SER A 23 -11.80 -6.97 28.19
N THR A 24 -11.25 -8.09 27.74
CA THR A 24 -10.37 -8.91 28.57
C THR A 24 -9.04 -8.19 28.73
N SER A 25 -8.80 -7.75 29.96
CA SER A 25 -7.52 -7.26 30.45
C SER A 25 -6.53 -8.44 30.59
N ASP A 26 -5.47 -8.46 29.79
CA ASP A 26 -4.35 -9.37 30.02
C ASP A 26 -3.44 -8.82 31.13
N ALA A 27 -3.29 -9.64 32.16
CA ALA A 27 -2.45 -9.41 33.32
C ALA A 27 -0.99 -9.80 33.04
N ASN A 28 -0.09 -8.93 33.50
CA ASN A 28 1.29 -9.14 33.94
C ASN A 28 2.11 -10.31 33.39
N SER A 29 3.17 -9.98 32.64
CA SER A 29 4.46 -10.66 32.78
C SER A 29 5.55 -9.61 33.05
N ASP A 30 6.30 -9.88 34.12
CA ASP A 30 7.31 -9.04 34.73
C ASP A 30 8.62 -9.09 33.93
N GLY A 31 9.20 -7.94 33.63
CA GLY A 31 10.35 -7.82 32.74
C GLY A 31 10.87 -6.39 32.67
N SER A 32 11.65 -5.99 33.68
CA SER A 32 12.62 -4.87 33.68
C SER A 32 12.27 -3.68 32.78
N GLN A 33 11.54 -2.71 33.35
CA GLN A 33 11.23 -1.42 32.73
C GLN A 33 12.51 -0.65 32.36
N VAL A 34 12.86 -0.66 31.08
CA VAL A 34 13.65 0.44 30.50
C VAL A 34 12.75 1.67 30.52
N LYS A 35 13.13 2.70 31.27
CA LYS A 35 12.43 4.00 31.32
C LYS A 35 12.16 4.50 29.90
N LYS A 36 10.88 4.57 29.49
CA LYS A 36 10.47 5.32 28.30
C LYS A 36 10.85 6.79 28.53
N PRO A 37 11.55 7.46 27.60
CA PRO A 37 11.74 8.91 27.70
C PRO A 37 10.37 9.59 27.63
N ASN A 38 10.16 10.59 28.48
CA ASN A 38 8.95 11.42 28.52
C ASN A 38 8.54 11.84 27.09
N SER A 39 7.36 11.40 26.66
CA SER A 39 6.85 11.61 25.30
C SER A 39 6.35 13.04 25.12
N SER A 40 7.15 13.90 24.50
CA SER A 40 6.80 15.30 24.28
C SER A 40 6.72 15.72 22.80
N SER A 41 7.09 14.87 21.84
CA SER A 41 6.97 15.23 20.43
C SER A 41 5.54 14.98 19.93
N ASN A 42 4.55 15.82 20.25
CA ASN A 42 3.22 15.75 19.60
C ASN A 42 3.17 16.50 18.25
N ILE A 43 4.33 16.93 17.73
CA ILE A 43 4.46 17.49 16.39
C ILE A 43 4.46 16.33 15.38
N PRO A 44 3.45 16.21 14.50
CA PRO A 44 3.34 15.07 13.59
C PRO A 44 4.55 14.88 12.67
N GLU A 45 5.17 15.97 12.20
CA GLU A 45 6.36 15.94 11.34
C GLU A 45 7.58 15.40 12.10
N VAL A 46 7.78 15.84 13.34
CA VAL A 46 8.89 15.39 14.20
C VAL A 46 8.73 13.93 14.57
N GLN A 47 7.51 13.49 14.92
CA GLN A 47 7.19 12.08 15.16
C GLN A 47 7.48 11.22 13.93
N ARG A 48 7.03 11.66 12.75
CA ARG A 48 7.27 10.95 11.49
C ARG A 48 8.76 10.88 11.13
N ALA A 49 9.54 11.88 11.52
CA ALA A 49 10.97 11.94 11.28
C ALA A 49 11.82 11.21 12.33
N GLN A 50 11.23 10.68 13.42
CA GLN A 50 11.98 9.87 14.38
C GLN A 50 12.41 8.56 13.75
N VAL A 51 13.72 8.37 13.62
CA VAL A 51 14.33 7.10 13.22
C VAL A 51 14.82 6.40 14.50
N TYR A 52 14.25 5.25 14.83
CA TYR A 52 14.73 4.44 15.94
C TYR A 52 16.10 3.84 15.58
N GLU A 53 17.16 4.19 16.31
CA GLU A 53 18.55 3.82 15.98
C GLU A 53 18.80 2.30 15.92
N LYS A 54 18.08 1.50 16.72
CA LYS A 54 18.13 0.04 16.65
C LYS A 54 17.54 -0.55 15.35
N ASN A 55 16.88 0.28 14.54
CA ASN A 55 16.24 -0.06 13.28
C ASN A 55 16.92 0.65 12.09
N ARG A 56 18.26 0.83 12.10
CA ARG A 56 18.96 1.21 10.86
C ARG A 56 18.73 0.10 9.83
N TYR A 57 17.86 0.38 8.85
CA TYR A 57 17.10 -0.63 8.10
C TYR A 57 17.89 -1.37 7.01
N LEU A 58 19.15 -1.00 6.74
CA LEU A 58 19.94 -1.69 5.74
C LEU A 58 20.65 -2.89 6.35
N ALA A 59 20.52 -4.05 5.71
CA ALA A 59 21.27 -5.24 6.05
C ALA A 59 22.70 -5.12 5.50
N LEU A 60 23.56 -4.42 6.24
CA LEU A 60 24.96 -4.16 5.87
C LEU A 60 25.82 -5.44 5.80
N ASN A 61 25.34 -6.54 6.37
CA ASN A 61 25.95 -7.87 6.29
C ASN A 61 25.61 -8.60 4.97
N LEU A 62 24.69 -8.07 4.16
CA LEU A 62 24.35 -8.62 2.85
C LEU A 62 25.06 -7.82 1.74
N PRO A 63 25.38 -8.45 0.60
CA PRO A 63 25.91 -7.73 -0.54
C PRO A 63 24.91 -6.66 -1.01
N PRO A 64 25.36 -5.46 -1.42
CA PRO A 64 24.52 -4.44 -2.04
C PRO A 64 23.73 -5.04 -3.21
N MET A 65 22.46 -4.71 -3.31
CA MET A 65 21.56 -5.20 -4.36
C MET A 65 20.48 -4.16 -4.59
N TYR A 66 20.49 -3.57 -5.78
CA TYR A 66 19.63 -2.42 -6.11
C TYR A 66 19.11 -2.41 -7.54
N SER A 67 19.68 -3.22 -8.45
CA SER A 67 19.12 -3.37 -9.79
C SER A 67 17.91 -4.33 -9.77
N LEU A 68 16.91 -4.06 -10.61
CA LEU A 68 15.75 -4.95 -10.73
C LEU A 68 16.15 -6.34 -11.21
N GLU A 69 17.14 -6.44 -12.10
CA GLU A 69 17.65 -7.71 -12.62
C GLU A 69 18.21 -8.59 -11.50
N GLU A 70 19.10 -8.06 -10.65
CA GLU A 70 19.67 -8.81 -9.52
C GLU A 70 18.59 -9.17 -8.48
N ILE A 71 17.68 -8.24 -8.19
CA ILE A 71 16.59 -8.43 -7.22
C ILE A 71 15.69 -9.58 -7.66
N TYR A 72 15.22 -9.56 -8.91
CA TYR A 72 14.30 -10.58 -9.41
C TYR A 72 15.00 -11.92 -9.68
N SER A 73 16.29 -11.92 -10.00
CA SER A 73 17.09 -13.15 -10.10
C SER A 73 17.25 -13.82 -8.73
N ASP A 74 17.60 -13.07 -7.68
CA ASP A 74 17.68 -13.60 -6.31
C ASP A 74 16.31 -14.06 -5.80
N PHE A 75 15.26 -13.28 -6.04
CA PHE A 75 13.90 -13.63 -5.67
C PHE A 75 13.42 -14.91 -6.39
N ALA A 76 13.66 -15.04 -7.69
CA ALA A 76 13.34 -16.24 -8.46
C ALA A 76 14.10 -17.47 -7.94
N ALA A 77 15.41 -17.35 -7.68
CA ALA A 77 16.22 -18.42 -7.13
C ALA A 77 15.68 -18.92 -5.78
N LYS A 78 15.26 -18.00 -4.89
CA LYS A 78 14.58 -18.36 -3.64
C LYS A 78 13.22 -19.03 -3.86
N ALA A 79 12.39 -18.50 -4.75
CA ALA A 79 11.11 -19.13 -5.06
C ALA A 79 11.31 -20.57 -5.58
N MET A 80 12.32 -20.80 -6.42
CA MET A 80 12.67 -22.12 -6.93
C MET A 80 13.08 -23.10 -5.82
N SER A 81 13.86 -22.66 -4.83
CA SER A 81 14.22 -23.50 -3.68
C SER A 81 13.04 -23.81 -2.76
N LEU A 82 11.97 -23.02 -2.83
CA LEU A 82 10.71 -23.20 -2.11
C LEU A 82 9.65 -23.99 -2.89
N GLY A 83 10.05 -24.68 -3.96
CA GLY A 83 9.17 -25.57 -4.72
C GLY A 83 8.42 -24.92 -5.88
N PHE A 84 8.72 -23.67 -6.25
CA PHE A 84 8.10 -23.03 -7.41
C PHE A 84 8.35 -23.80 -8.71
N GLY A 85 9.48 -24.51 -8.83
CA GLY A 85 9.77 -25.36 -9.98
C GLY A 85 8.76 -26.48 -10.21
N GLU A 86 8.18 -27.05 -9.14
CA GLU A 86 7.13 -28.07 -9.28
C GLU A 86 5.82 -27.46 -9.77
N VAL A 87 5.52 -26.22 -9.36
CA VAL A 87 4.39 -25.45 -9.88
C VAL A 87 4.57 -25.15 -11.36
N LEU A 88 5.77 -24.73 -11.78
CA LEU A 88 6.08 -24.48 -13.19
C LEU A 88 5.89 -25.74 -14.05
N LYS A 89 6.40 -26.90 -13.58
CA LYS A 89 6.20 -28.19 -14.27
C LYS A 89 4.73 -28.57 -14.36
N HIS A 90 3.96 -28.36 -13.29
CA HIS A 90 2.53 -28.67 -13.25
C HIS A 90 1.71 -27.81 -14.21
N ILE A 91 2.01 -26.51 -14.29
CA ILE A 91 1.34 -25.58 -15.21
C ILE A 91 1.73 -25.88 -16.67
N GLY A 92 3.01 -26.23 -16.90
CA GLY A 92 3.57 -26.46 -18.22
C GLY A 92 3.42 -25.25 -19.13
N ASP A 93 3.04 -25.48 -20.39
CA ASP A 93 2.88 -24.43 -21.40
C ASP A 93 1.57 -23.64 -21.33
N ARG A 94 0.65 -24.01 -20.43
CA ARG A 94 -0.67 -23.37 -20.34
C ARG A 94 -0.50 -21.96 -19.77
N PRO A 95 -0.93 -20.90 -20.50
CA PRO A 95 -0.87 -19.55 -19.96
C PRO A 95 -1.85 -19.38 -18.80
N LEU A 96 -1.35 -18.84 -17.69
CA LEU A 96 -2.18 -18.39 -16.56
C LEU A 96 -3.05 -17.21 -17.01
N ARG A 97 -4.35 -17.28 -16.77
CA ARG A 97 -5.30 -16.23 -17.11
C ARG A 97 -5.40 -15.27 -15.94
N VAL A 98 -4.81 -14.08 -16.10
CA VAL A 98 -4.65 -13.08 -15.03
C VAL A 98 -5.47 -11.84 -15.34
N ALA A 99 -6.16 -11.30 -14.34
CA ALA A 99 -6.80 -9.99 -14.45
C ALA A 99 -6.51 -9.15 -13.21
N THR A 100 -6.57 -7.83 -13.38
CA THR A 100 -6.39 -6.86 -12.30
C THR A 100 -7.62 -5.97 -12.14
N VAL A 101 -7.95 -5.63 -10.90
CA VAL A 101 -9.02 -4.68 -10.57
C VAL A 101 -8.55 -3.68 -9.53
N CYS A 102 -9.06 -2.45 -9.64
CA CYS A 102 -8.40 -1.29 -9.03
C CYS A 102 -6.92 -1.24 -9.45
N SER A 103 -6.69 -1.45 -10.74
CA SER A 103 -5.40 -1.84 -11.32
C SER A 103 -4.29 -0.80 -11.11
N GLY A 104 -4.64 0.47 -10.91
CA GLY A 104 -3.67 1.53 -10.72
C GLY A 104 -2.74 1.67 -11.93
N THR A 105 -1.48 1.27 -11.76
CA THR A 105 -0.45 1.29 -12.81
C THR A 105 0.11 -0.12 -13.10
N GLU A 106 -0.67 -1.16 -12.84
CA GLU A 106 -0.36 -2.57 -13.18
C GLU A 106 0.93 -3.11 -12.56
N SER A 107 1.23 -2.70 -11.32
CA SER A 107 2.40 -3.24 -10.61
C SER A 107 2.44 -4.77 -10.51
N PRO A 108 1.32 -5.50 -10.36
CA PRO A 108 1.37 -6.96 -10.32
C PRO A 108 1.76 -7.58 -11.68
N ILE A 109 1.26 -7.04 -12.79
CA ILE A 109 1.61 -7.52 -14.14
C ILE A 109 3.10 -7.30 -14.40
N MET A 110 3.60 -6.09 -14.12
CA MET A 110 5.03 -5.79 -14.25
C MET A 110 5.90 -6.69 -13.36
N ALA A 111 5.44 -7.01 -12.14
CA ALA A 111 6.17 -7.93 -11.26
C ALA A 111 6.20 -9.37 -11.80
N MET A 112 5.13 -9.83 -12.46
CA MET A 112 5.10 -11.14 -13.12
C MET A 112 6.05 -11.19 -14.33
N GLU A 113 6.11 -10.12 -15.13
CA GLU A 113 7.07 -10.00 -16.24
C GLU A 113 8.52 -10.00 -15.76
N LEU A 114 8.83 -9.22 -14.72
CA LEU A 114 10.16 -9.19 -14.12
C LEU A 114 10.53 -10.54 -13.50
N LEU A 115 9.58 -11.25 -12.89
CA LEU A 115 9.82 -12.61 -12.40
C LEU A 115 10.18 -13.56 -13.53
N GLN A 116 9.51 -13.47 -14.70
CA GLN A 116 9.90 -14.27 -15.87
C GLN A 116 11.35 -14.01 -16.29
N THR A 117 11.83 -12.77 -16.20
CA THR A 117 13.23 -12.44 -16.53
C THR A 117 14.25 -12.94 -15.51
N GLY A 118 13.83 -13.17 -14.26
CA GLY A 118 14.70 -13.70 -13.20
C GLY A 118 14.83 -15.23 -13.19
N LEU A 119 13.99 -15.94 -13.95
CA LEU A 119 14.04 -17.41 -14.04
C LEU A 119 15.15 -17.89 -14.97
N GLY A 120 15.65 -19.12 -14.75
CA GLY A 120 16.65 -19.72 -15.62
C GLY A 120 16.11 -20.07 -17.02
N ALA A 121 16.98 -20.31 -18.00
CA ALA A 121 16.59 -20.53 -19.40
C ALA A 121 15.57 -21.66 -19.62
N ASP A 122 15.65 -22.74 -18.83
CA ASP A 122 14.74 -23.89 -18.89
C ASP A 122 13.51 -23.73 -17.99
N GLN A 123 13.35 -22.56 -17.33
CA GLN A 123 12.31 -22.28 -16.36
C GLN A 123 11.50 -21.08 -16.85
N SER A 124 10.22 -21.29 -17.10
CA SER A 124 9.32 -20.20 -17.48
C SER A 124 7.89 -20.58 -17.17
N PHE A 125 7.04 -19.57 -17.01
CA PHE A 125 5.60 -19.72 -17.08
C PHE A 125 5.07 -18.69 -18.07
N LYS A 126 3.92 -18.97 -18.67
CA LYS A 126 3.20 -18.02 -19.52
C LYS A 126 2.02 -17.46 -18.74
N PHE A 127 1.65 -16.22 -19.01
CA PHE A 127 0.39 -15.68 -18.55
C PHE A 127 -0.24 -14.80 -19.64
N SER A 128 -1.56 -14.70 -19.60
CA SER A 128 -2.36 -13.84 -20.46
C SER A 128 -3.07 -12.82 -19.58
N HIS A 129 -2.77 -11.55 -19.80
CA HIS A 129 -3.47 -10.44 -19.17
C HIS A 129 -4.85 -10.32 -19.83
N ILE A 130 -5.90 -10.76 -19.14
CA ILE A 130 -7.25 -10.90 -19.70
C ILE A 130 -7.98 -9.55 -19.71
N PHE A 131 -7.94 -8.84 -18.58
CA PHE A 131 -8.49 -7.51 -18.47
C PHE A 131 -7.88 -6.74 -17.30
N SER A 132 -7.98 -5.41 -17.40
CA SER A 132 -7.74 -4.46 -16.32
C SER A 132 -9.04 -3.77 -15.92
N CYS A 133 -9.14 -3.28 -14.70
CA CYS A 133 -10.25 -2.41 -14.29
C CYS A 133 -9.77 -1.26 -13.41
N GLU A 134 -9.90 -0.02 -13.90
CA GLU A 134 -9.43 1.18 -13.21
C GLU A 134 -10.39 2.33 -13.49
N ILE A 135 -10.76 3.09 -12.45
CA ILE A 135 -11.73 4.20 -12.56
C ILE A 135 -11.09 5.54 -12.92
N VAL A 136 -9.81 5.73 -12.64
CA VAL A 136 -9.13 7.02 -12.83
C VAL A 136 -8.62 7.15 -14.27
N PRO A 137 -9.09 8.15 -15.06
CA PRO A 137 -8.80 8.23 -16.50
C PRO A 137 -7.31 8.33 -16.87
N PHE A 138 -6.50 9.09 -16.11
CA PHE A 138 -5.07 9.18 -16.45
C PHE A 138 -4.33 7.87 -16.17
N LYS A 139 -4.83 7.04 -15.25
CA LYS A 139 -4.29 5.71 -14.99
C LYS A 139 -4.74 4.73 -16.06
N GLN A 140 -6.00 4.78 -16.50
CA GLN A 140 -6.47 4.05 -17.68
C GLN A 140 -5.57 4.33 -18.90
N ALA A 141 -5.24 5.60 -19.17
CA ALA A 141 -4.32 5.99 -20.24
C ALA A 141 -2.90 5.42 -20.05
N TYR A 142 -2.42 5.33 -18.81
CA TYR A 142 -1.15 4.67 -18.50
C TYR A 142 -1.22 3.17 -18.80
N ILE A 143 -2.30 2.49 -18.38
CA ILE A 143 -2.50 1.05 -18.62
C ILE A 143 -2.53 0.77 -20.10
N GLU A 144 -3.33 1.51 -20.86
CA GLU A 144 -3.45 1.36 -22.31
C GLU A 144 -2.08 1.55 -22.98
N ARG A 145 -1.34 2.58 -22.61
CA ARG A 145 -0.06 2.90 -23.26
C ARG A 145 1.01 1.82 -23.04
N ASN A 146 1.02 1.18 -21.88
CA ASN A 146 2.13 0.30 -21.47
C ASN A 146 1.80 -1.20 -21.54
N PHE A 147 0.54 -1.58 -21.33
CA PHE A 147 0.13 -2.99 -21.19
C PHE A 147 -0.87 -3.46 -22.25
N GLN A 148 -1.64 -2.53 -22.85
CA GLN A 148 -2.61 -2.82 -23.92
C GLN A 148 -3.48 -4.07 -23.63
N PRO A 149 -4.13 -4.15 -22.45
CA PRO A 149 -4.95 -5.31 -22.13
C PRO A 149 -6.08 -5.46 -23.17
N PRO A 150 -6.51 -6.69 -23.50
CA PRO A 150 -7.61 -6.91 -24.44
C PRO A 150 -8.91 -6.18 -24.04
N LEU A 151 -9.13 -6.02 -22.74
CA LEU A 151 -10.26 -5.29 -22.16
C LEU A 151 -9.77 -4.40 -21.03
N LEU A 152 -10.15 -3.13 -21.06
CA LEU A 152 -9.94 -2.17 -19.97
C LEU A 152 -11.30 -1.68 -19.48
N PHE A 153 -11.79 -2.24 -18.38
CA PHE A 153 -13.06 -1.85 -17.76
C PHE A 153 -12.91 -0.58 -16.93
N ARG A 154 -13.94 0.26 -16.92
CA ARG A 154 -13.88 1.55 -16.22
C ARG A 154 -14.26 1.47 -14.74
N ASP A 155 -15.10 0.50 -14.34
CA ASP A 155 -15.69 0.48 -13.00
C ASP A 155 -15.88 -0.96 -12.50
N LEU A 156 -15.21 -1.27 -11.39
CA LEU A 156 -15.28 -2.56 -10.71
C LEU A 156 -16.71 -2.88 -10.25
N LEU A 157 -17.52 -1.85 -9.93
CA LEU A 157 -18.90 -2.03 -9.47
C LEU A 157 -19.78 -2.69 -10.53
N GLU A 158 -19.44 -2.54 -11.81
CA GLU A 158 -20.16 -3.17 -12.92
C GLU A 158 -19.80 -4.65 -13.11
N LEU A 159 -18.64 -5.10 -12.60
CA LEU A 159 -18.11 -6.45 -12.90
C LEU A 159 -18.89 -7.61 -12.24
N GLY A 160 -19.83 -7.32 -11.33
CA GLY A 160 -20.78 -8.33 -10.85
C GLY A 160 -21.87 -8.72 -11.86
N LYS A 161 -21.99 -8.01 -12.99
CA LYS A 161 -23.00 -8.21 -14.04
C LYS A 161 -22.48 -9.16 -15.13
N ASP A 162 -23.21 -9.35 -16.23
CA ASP A 162 -22.74 -10.14 -17.40
C ASP A 162 -21.89 -9.32 -18.37
N GLN A 163 -22.12 -8.01 -18.40
CA GLN A 163 -21.42 -7.04 -19.22
C GLN A 163 -21.07 -5.80 -18.38
N ALA A 164 -19.99 -5.12 -18.76
CA ALA A 164 -19.56 -3.87 -18.15
C ALA A 164 -18.97 -2.93 -19.20
N HIS A 165 -18.97 -1.64 -18.88
CA HIS A 165 -18.42 -0.63 -19.78
C HIS A 165 -16.89 -0.60 -19.71
N THR A 166 -16.27 -0.53 -20.88
CA THR A 166 -14.84 -0.23 -21.01
C THR A 166 -14.55 1.24 -20.71
N ALA A 167 -13.28 1.57 -20.52
CA ALA A 167 -12.79 2.95 -20.44
C ALA A 167 -13.17 3.78 -21.69
N TYR A 168 -13.41 3.12 -22.83
CA TYR A 168 -13.83 3.74 -24.09
C TYR A 168 -15.35 3.83 -24.26
N GLY A 169 -16.12 3.32 -23.30
CA GLY A 169 -17.58 3.36 -23.29
C GLY A 169 -18.27 2.22 -24.03
N SER A 170 -17.54 1.25 -24.59
CA SER A 170 -18.16 0.04 -25.16
C SER A 170 -18.68 -0.89 -24.07
N LEU A 171 -19.82 -1.54 -24.30
CA LEU A 171 -20.38 -2.53 -23.39
C LEU A 171 -19.89 -3.92 -23.78
N GLU A 172 -19.01 -4.50 -22.97
CA GLU A 172 -18.32 -5.77 -23.28
C GLU A 172 -18.70 -6.88 -22.31
N LYS A 173 -18.66 -8.12 -22.78
CA LYS A 173 -18.87 -9.30 -21.93
C LYS A 173 -17.73 -9.44 -20.93
N ILE A 174 -18.08 -9.66 -19.66
CA ILE A 174 -17.10 -9.83 -18.58
C ILE A 174 -16.50 -11.26 -18.67
N PRO A 175 -15.17 -11.41 -18.79
CA PRO A 175 -14.53 -12.72 -18.72
C PRO A 175 -14.60 -13.31 -17.31
N GLY A 176 -14.90 -14.61 -17.19
CA GLY A 176 -15.07 -15.28 -15.90
C GLY A 176 -14.03 -16.35 -15.55
N ASP A 177 -13.51 -17.07 -16.55
CA ASP A 177 -12.53 -18.14 -16.32
C ASP A 177 -11.14 -17.53 -16.07
N LEU A 178 -10.85 -17.17 -14.83
CA LEU A 178 -9.55 -16.62 -14.40
C LEU A 178 -8.82 -17.62 -13.51
N ASP A 179 -7.51 -17.74 -13.73
CA ASP A 179 -6.62 -18.42 -12.78
C ASP A 179 -6.30 -17.50 -11.60
N ILE A 180 -5.99 -16.22 -11.87
CA ILE A 180 -5.61 -15.25 -10.84
C ILE A 180 -6.35 -13.93 -11.06
N LEU A 181 -7.03 -13.46 -10.02
CA LEU A 181 -7.57 -12.10 -9.93
C LEU A 181 -6.80 -11.32 -8.87
N ILE A 182 -6.25 -10.16 -9.24
CA ILE A 182 -5.45 -9.33 -8.33
C ILE A 182 -6.19 -8.02 -8.08
N ALA A 183 -6.41 -7.68 -6.81
CA ALA A 183 -7.23 -6.55 -6.39
C ALA A 183 -6.48 -5.61 -5.43
N GLY A 184 -6.21 -4.38 -5.87
CA GLY A 184 -5.71 -3.29 -5.03
C GLY A 184 -6.84 -2.42 -4.50
N THR A 185 -7.79 -3.00 -3.75
CA THR A 185 -9.05 -2.34 -3.34
C THR A 185 -8.81 -1.00 -2.62
N ALA A 186 -9.78 -0.09 -2.71
CA ALA A 186 -9.65 1.24 -2.10
C ALA A 186 -9.43 1.12 -0.58
N CYS A 187 -8.46 1.87 -0.05
CA CYS A 187 -8.10 1.86 1.38
C CYS A 187 -8.52 3.12 2.14
N VAL A 188 -9.32 3.99 1.52
CA VAL A 188 -9.64 5.34 2.01
C VAL A 188 -10.28 5.30 3.39
N ASP A 189 -11.19 4.35 3.64
CA ASP A 189 -11.93 4.28 4.90
C ASP A 189 -11.10 3.68 6.04
N PHE A 190 -10.07 2.87 5.73
CA PHE A 190 -9.23 2.18 6.70
C PHE A 190 -7.87 2.86 6.94
N SER A 191 -7.52 3.87 6.14
CA SER A 191 -6.24 4.56 6.23
C SER A 191 -6.12 5.37 7.52
N SER A 192 -5.00 5.19 8.25
CA SER A 192 -4.69 6.00 9.43
C SER A 192 -4.41 7.46 9.10
N MET A 193 -4.21 7.81 7.83
CA MET A 193 -4.06 9.19 7.36
C MET A 193 -5.42 9.86 7.11
N ASN A 194 -6.51 9.10 7.17
CA ASN A 194 -7.87 9.65 7.12
C ASN A 194 -8.33 9.98 8.55
N ASN A 195 -8.72 11.24 8.77
CA ASN A 195 -9.29 11.70 10.05
C ASN A 195 -10.79 11.43 10.16
N LYS A 196 -11.43 10.95 9.09
CA LYS A 196 -12.85 10.54 9.00
C LYS A 196 -12.94 9.09 8.53
N ARG A 197 -12.33 8.18 9.29
CA ARG A 197 -12.39 6.74 9.01
C ARG A 197 -13.82 6.24 9.15
N LYS A 198 -14.22 5.32 8.28
CA LYS A 198 -15.52 4.66 8.32
C LYS A 198 -15.35 3.19 8.68
N LEU A 199 -16.35 2.62 9.34
CA LEU A 199 -16.39 1.18 9.60
C LEU A 199 -16.78 0.41 8.32
N LEU A 200 -16.45 -0.88 8.26
CA LEU A 200 -16.91 -1.77 7.17
C LEU A 200 -18.43 -1.78 6.96
N SER A 201 -19.17 -1.59 8.06
CA SER A 201 -20.63 -1.54 8.10
C SER A 201 -21.21 -0.24 7.58
N GLU A 202 -20.39 0.78 7.38
CA GLU A 202 -20.80 2.08 6.86
C GLU A 202 -20.55 2.13 5.35
N GLU A 203 -21.48 2.72 4.60
CA GLU A 203 -21.29 2.92 3.16
C GLU A 203 -20.10 3.85 2.90
N GLY A 204 -19.07 3.30 2.26
CA GLY A 204 -17.78 3.94 1.99
C GLY A 204 -17.17 3.38 0.71
N GLU A 205 -16.13 4.04 0.21
CA GLU A 205 -15.45 3.64 -1.03
C GLU A 205 -14.75 2.28 -0.86
N SER A 206 -14.19 2.02 0.32
CA SER A 206 -13.54 0.76 0.65
C SER A 206 -14.56 -0.38 0.76
N SER A 207 -15.71 -0.17 1.40
CA SER A 207 -16.75 -1.20 1.50
C SER A 207 -17.40 -1.47 0.13
N SER A 208 -17.61 -0.43 -0.69
CA SER A 208 -18.16 -0.56 -2.03
C SER A 208 -17.28 -1.40 -2.98
N THR A 209 -15.98 -1.07 -3.06
CA THR A 209 -15.02 -1.79 -3.90
C THR A 209 -14.78 -3.23 -3.43
N PHE A 210 -14.72 -3.47 -2.12
CA PHE A 210 -14.63 -4.81 -1.55
C PHE A 210 -15.87 -5.65 -1.87
N ASN A 211 -17.07 -5.11 -1.66
CA ASN A 211 -18.32 -5.80 -2.01
C ASN A 211 -18.43 -6.09 -3.51
N ALA A 212 -17.90 -5.21 -4.36
CA ALA A 212 -17.85 -5.44 -5.81
C ALA A 212 -16.92 -6.60 -6.20
N LEU A 213 -15.73 -6.67 -5.58
CA LEU A 213 -14.81 -7.79 -5.72
C LEU A 213 -15.47 -9.11 -5.31
N LEU A 214 -16.21 -9.12 -4.19
CA LEU A 214 -16.95 -10.30 -3.74
C LEU A 214 -18.06 -10.68 -4.71
N ARG A 215 -18.81 -9.72 -5.29
CA ARG A 215 -19.83 -10.00 -6.31
C ARG A 215 -19.23 -10.66 -7.55
N TYR A 216 -18.11 -10.14 -8.05
CA TYR A 216 -17.38 -10.76 -9.17
C TYR A 216 -16.94 -12.18 -8.79
N SER A 217 -16.33 -12.34 -7.61
CA SER A 217 -15.74 -13.62 -7.18
C SER A 217 -16.81 -14.69 -6.92
N ARG A 218 -17.95 -14.32 -6.34
CA ARG A 218 -19.11 -15.21 -6.15
C ARG A 218 -19.65 -15.70 -7.50
N LYS A 219 -19.74 -14.82 -8.49
CA LYS A 219 -20.32 -15.14 -9.80
C LYS A 219 -19.36 -15.93 -10.70
N TYR A 220 -18.14 -15.45 -10.83
CA TYR A 220 -17.19 -15.93 -11.84
C TYR A 220 -16.15 -16.90 -11.28
N ARG A 221 -16.04 -17.05 -9.96
CA ARG A 221 -15.21 -18.07 -9.32
C ARG A 221 -13.74 -18.09 -9.80
N PRO A 222 -13.00 -16.96 -9.77
CA PRO A 222 -11.56 -16.98 -10.03
C PRO A 222 -10.87 -17.99 -9.10
N ARG A 223 -9.92 -18.77 -9.62
CA ARG A 223 -9.30 -19.86 -8.83
C ARG A 223 -8.50 -19.32 -7.64
N LEU A 224 -7.76 -18.25 -7.87
CA LEU A 224 -6.98 -17.52 -6.88
C LEU A 224 -7.36 -16.05 -6.90
N VAL A 225 -7.61 -15.46 -5.74
CA VAL A 225 -7.74 -14.01 -5.57
C VAL A 225 -6.63 -13.52 -4.65
N VAL A 226 -5.92 -12.48 -5.09
CA VAL A 226 -4.92 -11.78 -4.28
C VAL A 226 -5.46 -10.38 -3.99
N MET A 227 -5.59 -10.03 -2.72
CA MET A 227 -6.08 -8.72 -2.29
C MET A 227 -5.01 -7.99 -1.48
N GLU A 228 -4.68 -6.77 -1.86
CA GLU A 228 -3.79 -5.88 -1.11
C GLU A 228 -4.60 -4.77 -0.43
N ASN A 229 -4.19 -4.41 0.80
CA ASN A 229 -4.72 -3.25 1.50
C ASN A 229 -3.75 -2.76 2.60
N VAL A 230 -4.08 -1.68 3.29
CA VAL A 230 -3.31 -1.16 4.43
C VAL A 230 -3.21 -2.17 5.56
N SER A 231 -2.11 -2.12 6.33
CA SER A 231 -1.84 -3.10 7.39
C SER A 231 -2.90 -3.15 8.50
N LYS A 232 -3.64 -2.05 8.73
CA LYS A 232 -4.69 -1.94 9.73
C LYS A 232 -6.09 -2.25 9.21
N ALA A 233 -6.21 -2.77 7.99
CA ALA A 233 -7.49 -3.24 7.47
C ALA A 233 -8.02 -4.39 8.36
N PRO A 234 -9.35 -4.61 8.40
CA PRO A 234 -9.98 -5.63 9.23
C PRO A 234 -9.82 -7.05 8.63
N TRP A 235 -8.59 -7.56 8.63
CA TRP A 235 -8.21 -8.78 7.92
C TRP A 235 -8.91 -10.05 8.38
N ASP A 236 -9.12 -10.22 9.70
CA ASP A 236 -9.80 -11.40 10.23
C ASP A 236 -11.27 -11.44 9.74
N LYS A 237 -11.94 -10.27 9.72
CA LYS A 237 -13.28 -10.14 9.12
C LYS A 237 -13.28 -10.43 7.62
N PHE A 238 -12.23 -10.05 6.90
CA PHE A 238 -12.13 -10.40 5.48
C PHE A 238 -12.05 -11.91 5.28
N ILE A 239 -11.30 -12.64 6.12
CA ILE A 239 -11.27 -14.12 6.06
C ILE A 239 -12.68 -14.69 6.24
N GLU A 240 -13.43 -14.23 7.25
CA GLU A 240 -14.80 -14.67 7.51
C GLU A 240 -15.72 -14.44 6.28
N ILE A 241 -15.67 -13.24 5.70
CA ILE A 241 -16.51 -12.89 4.54
C ILE A 241 -16.13 -13.68 3.28
N TRP A 242 -14.85 -13.99 3.08
CA TRP A 242 -14.42 -14.88 1.98
C TRP A 242 -14.89 -16.32 2.20
N ALA A 243 -14.94 -16.79 3.46
CA ALA A 243 -15.47 -18.10 3.79
C ALA A 243 -16.97 -18.22 3.46
N ASP A 244 -17.75 -17.15 3.67
CA ASP A 244 -19.18 -17.10 3.33
C ASP A 244 -19.49 -17.26 1.82
N ILE A 245 -18.48 -17.14 0.96
CA ILE A 245 -18.58 -17.39 -0.48
C ILE A 245 -17.72 -18.57 -0.93
N ASP A 246 -17.46 -19.52 -0.04
CA ASP A 246 -16.74 -20.77 -0.31
C ASP A 246 -15.32 -20.55 -0.88
N TYR A 247 -14.57 -19.65 -0.25
CA TYR A 247 -13.12 -19.51 -0.45
C TYR A 247 -12.35 -19.82 0.83
N HIS A 248 -11.22 -20.51 0.71
CA HIS A 248 -10.23 -20.58 1.78
C HIS A 248 -9.32 -19.36 1.70
N ALA A 249 -9.30 -18.53 2.75
CA ALA A 249 -8.52 -17.30 2.78
C ALA A 249 -7.54 -17.25 3.94
N ALA A 250 -6.39 -16.63 3.70
CA ALA A 250 -5.41 -16.28 4.72
C ALA A 250 -4.71 -14.98 4.33
N TYR A 251 -4.14 -14.27 5.31
CA TYR A 251 -3.38 -13.05 5.06
C TYR A 251 -2.04 -13.01 5.77
N VAL A 252 -1.19 -12.11 5.29
CA VAL A 252 0.10 -11.77 5.86
C VAL A 252 0.34 -10.27 5.76
N ILE A 253 0.99 -9.68 6.77
CA ILE A 253 1.38 -8.27 6.79
C ILE A 253 2.88 -8.19 6.52
N LEU A 254 3.27 -7.43 5.50
CA LEU A 254 4.62 -7.32 5.01
C LEU A 254 5.07 -5.86 5.00
N ASP A 255 6.37 -5.61 5.17
CA ASP A 255 7.00 -4.31 5.03
C ASP A 255 8.03 -4.35 3.89
N SER A 256 7.91 -3.46 2.90
CA SER A 256 8.78 -3.46 1.70
C SER A 256 10.28 -3.45 2.01
N LYS A 257 10.71 -2.91 3.17
CA LYS A 257 12.12 -2.94 3.60
C LYS A 257 12.67 -4.34 3.88
N GLN A 258 11.79 -5.32 4.10
CA GLN A 258 12.13 -6.73 4.25
C GLN A 258 12.17 -7.46 2.90
N TYR A 259 11.89 -6.76 1.79
CA TYR A 259 11.82 -7.28 0.44
C TYR A 259 12.57 -6.35 -0.52
N TYR A 260 13.90 -6.33 -0.38
CA TYR A 260 14.91 -5.70 -1.24
C TYR A 260 14.93 -4.16 -1.26
N ILE A 261 13.79 -3.49 -1.08
CA ILE A 261 13.66 -2.04 -1.33
C ILE A 261 13.83 -1.24 -0.02
N PRO A 262 14.68 -0.20 0.06
CA PRO A 262 14.91 0.59 1.28
C PRO A 262 13.78 1.59 1.58
N GLN A 263 12.54 1.10 1.58
CA GLN A 263 11.32 1.87 1.86
C GLN A 263 10.55 1.18 2.98
N THR A 264 10.13 1.92 4.01
CA THR A 264 9.13 1.42 4.98
C THR A 264 7.74 1.62 4.40
N ARG A 265 7.09 0.54 3.97
CA ARG A 265 5.71 0.54 3.50
C ARG A 265 5.04 -0.76 3.92
N THR A 266 4.33 -0.71 5.04
CA THR A 266 3.63 -1.87 5.59
C THR A 266 2.27 -2.04 4.92
N ARG A 267 2.00 -3.22 4.37
CA ARG A 267 0.73 -3.62 3.71
C ARG A 267 0.34 -5.03 4.08
N GLY A 268 -0.95 -5.31 4.07
CA GLY A 268 -1.45 -6.66 4.19
C GLY A 268 -1.82 -7.22 2.82
N TYR A 269 -1.60 -8.52 2.66
CA TYR A 269 -1.88 -9.29 1.46
C TYR A 269 -2.71 -10.49 1.87
N LEU A 270 -3.91 -10.60 1.34
CA LEU A 270 -4.80 -11.74 1.50
C LEU A 270 -4.79 -12.57 0.23
N ILE A 271 -4.70 -13.89 0.41
CA ILE A 271 -4.84 -14.88 -0.64
C ILE A 271 -6.11 -15.67 -0.35
N ALA A 272 -7.02 -15.72 -1.32
CA ALA A 272 -8.23 -16.52 -1.27
C ALA A 272 -8.23 -17.56 -2.41
N ILE A 273 -8.48 -18.82 -2.09
CA ILE A 273 -8.49 -19.95 -3.03
C ILE A 273 -9.89 -20.56 -3.10
N ASP A 274 -10.39 -20.78 -4.31
CA ASP A 274 -11.71 -21.36 -4.55
C ASP A 274 -11.79 -22.79 -3.96
N LYS A 275 -12.64 -22.96 -2.94
CA LYS A 275 -12.82 -24.25 -2.25
C LYS A 275 -13.34 -25.35 -3.18
N HIS A 276 -14.27 -25.04 -4.09
CA HIS A 276 -14.83 -26.04 -5.01
C HIS A 276 -13.76 -26.61 -5.94
N ARG A 277 -12.78 -25.80 -6.33
CA ARG A 277 -11.69 -26.22 -7.21
C ARG A 277 -10.66 -27.06 -6.46
N LEU A 278 -10.41 -26.76 -5.19
CA LEU A 278 -9.55 -27.57 -4.31
C LEU A 278 -10.18 -28.94 -4.03
N ASP A 279 -11.46 -28.96 -3.66
CA ASP A 279 -12.20 -30.18 -3.35
C ASP A 279 -12.32 -31.09 -4.59
N GLY A 280 -12.48 -30.52 -5.79
CA GLY A 280 -12.54 -31.28 -7.04
C GLY A 280 -11.19 -31.76 -7.58
N ALA A 281 -10.08 -31.14 -7.17
CA ALA A 281 -8.72 -31.55 -7.56
C ALA A 281 -8.16 -32.66 -6.67
N SER A 282 -8.75 -32.84 -5.49
CA SER A 282 -8.37 -33.84 -4.49
C SER A 282 -9.32 -35.03 -4.63
N THR A 283 -8.82 -36.26 -4.82
CA THR A 283 -9.63 -37.50 -4.91
C THR A 283 -10.27 -37.93 -3.57
N GLY A 284 -10.66 -36.95 -2.76
CA GLY A 284 -11.20 -36.99 -1.42
C GLY A 284 -11.11 -35.56 -0.86
N SER A 285 -12.09 -35.07 -0.12
CA SER A 285 -12.08 -33.72 0.46
C SER A 285 -10.72 -33.44 1.11
N ALA A 286 -9.88 -32.65 0.44
CA ALA A 286 -8.71 -32.08 1.07
C ALA A 286 -9.25 -31.09 2.09
N ASN A 287 -9.43 -31.56 3.32
CA ASN A 287 -9.82 -30.70 4.42
C ASN A 287 -8.64 -29.77 4.70
N VAL A 288 -8.58 -28.64 3.99
CA VAL A 288 -7.52 -27.65 4.15
C VAL A 288 -7.72 -26.99 5.51
N ASP A 289 -6.81 -27.27 6.44
CA ASP A 289 -6.76 -26.54 7.71
C ASP A 289 -6.34 -25.09 7.43
N LEU A 290 -7.25 -24.15 7.68
CA LEU A 290 -7.03 -22.72 7.47
C LEU A 290 -5.86 -22.18 8.30
N ASN A 291 -5.61 -22.73 9.49
CA ASN A 291 -4.48 -22.34 10.33
C ASN A 291 -3.16 -22.81 9.71
N GLU A 292 -3.14 -24.03 9.17
CA GLU A 292 -1.98 -24.57 8.44
C GLU A 292 -1.73 -23.79 7.16
N PHE A 293 -2.77 -23.46 6.40
CA PHE A 293 -2.67 -22.61 5.21
C PHE A 293 -2.11 -21.23 5.54
N GLY A 294 -2.65 -20.56 6.56
CA GLY A 294 -2.18 -19.25 6.97
C GLY A 294 -0.75 -19.26 7.54
N SER A 295 -0.37 -20.31 8.27
CA SER A 295 0.99 -20.50 8.77
C SER A 295 1.97 -20.74 7.62
N SER A 296 1.61 -21.60 6.68
CA SER A 296 2.40 -21.89 5.48
C SER A 296 2.63 -20.65 4.62
N LEU A 297 1.59 -19.80 4.44
CA LEU A 297 1.74 -18.52 3.75
C LEU A 297 2.75 -17.61 4.46
N LYS A 298 2.61 -17.44 5.78
CA LYS A 298 3.51 -16.59 6.57
C LYS A 298 4.95 -17.11 6.51
N ASP A 299 5.15 -18.41 6.61
CA ASP A 299 6.48 -19.02 6.59
C ASP A 299 7.11 -18.99 5.19
N CYS A 300 6.32 -19.14 4.13
CA CYS A 300 6.77 -18.90 2.76
C CYS A 300 7.26 -17.44 2.60
N MET A 301 6.46 -16.46 3.03
CA MET A 301 6.85 -15.05 2.91
C MET A 301 8.07 -14.69 3.76
N LYS A 302 8.27 -15.32 4.93
CA LYS A 302 9.49 -15.17 5.73
C LYS A 302 10.71 -15.72 5.00
N GLN A 303 10.59 -16.87 4.34
CA GLN A 303 11.70 -17.47 3.59
C GLN A 303 12.06 -16.68 2.32
N LEU A 304 11.06 -16.06 1.69
CA LEU A 304 11.28 -15.14 0.56
C LEU A 304 11.87 -13.78 0.98
N ALA A 305 11.85 -13.44 2.26
CA ALA A 305 12.34 -12.15 2.73
C ALA A 305 13.83 -11.97 2.42
N ARG A 306 14.18 -10.74 2.03
CA ARG A 306 15.55 -10.24 1.97
C ARG A 306 15.52 -8.77 2.36
N GLN A 307 16.06 -8.45 3.52
CA GLN A 307 16.12 -7.05 3.93
C GLN A 307 16.92 -6.23 2.92
N ALA A 308 16.50 -4.98 2.69
CA ALA A 308 17.18 -4.05 1.80
C ALA A 308 18.65 -3.92 2.21
N SER A 309 19.57 -4.07 1.26
CA SER A 309 21.01 -4.01 1.50
C SER A 309 21.69 -2.83 0.80
N SER A 310 20.93 -2.06 0.02
CA SER A 310 21.39 -0.86 -0.67
C SER A 310 20.60 0.37 -0.21
N PRO A 311 21.27 1.53 -0.08
CA PRO A 311 20.62 2.79 0.27
C PRO A 311 19.65 3.26 -0.82
N ALA A 312 18.71 4.13 -0.42
CA ALA A 312 17.71 4.66 -1.33
C ALA A 312 18.33 5.41 -2.52
N GLY A 313 19.46 6.11 -2.31
CA GLY A 313 20.18 6.82 -3.37
C GLY A 313 20.54 5.95 -4.58
N MET A 314 20.81 4.65 -4.37
CA MET A 314 21.13 3.70 -5.45
C MET A 314 19.93 3.31 -6.32
N PHE A 315 18.70 3.53 -5.85
CA PHE A 315 17.47 3.27 -6.59
C PHE A 315 16.95 4.53 -7.32
N LEU A 316 17.56 5.69 -7.05
CA LEU A 316 17.14 6.96 -7.62
C LEU A 316 17.97 7.32 -8.85
N LEU A 317 17.44 8.25 -9.65
CA LEU A 317 18.19 8.81 -10.76
C LEU A 317 19.39 9.62 -10.25
N PRO A 318 20.56 9.54 -10.92
CA PRO A 318 21.71 10.35 -10.54
C PRO A 318 21.40 11.84 -10.73
N GLU A 319 22.05 12.72 -9.97
CA GLU A 319 21.77 14.17 -10.02
C GLU A 319 21.99 14.80 -11.40
N THR A 320 22.81 14.16 -12.23
CA THR A 320 23.14 14.55 -13.60
C THR A 320 22.16 14.02 -14.65
N ASP A 321 21.13 13.26 -14.25
CA ASP A 321 20.14 12.73 -15.19
C ASP A 321 19.27 13.84 -15.79
N ARG A 322 19.26 13.94 -17.12
CA ARG A 322 18.49 14.95 -17.87
C ARG A 322 16.99 14.91 -17.56
N ARG A 323 16.44 13.75 -17.16
CA ARG A 323 15.04 13.64 -16.75
C ARG A 323 14.78 14.40 -15.46
N LEU A 324 15.73 14.40 -14.51
CA LEU A 324 15.61 15.20 -13.29
C LEU A 324 15.63 16.70 -13.61
N GLU A 325 16.46 17.15 -14.55
CA GLU A 325 16.46 18.55 -14.99
C GLU A 325 15.10 18.96 -15.56
N GLN A 326 14.50 18.10 -16.40
CA GLN A 326 13.17 18.36 -16.96
C GLN A 326 12.10 18.39 -15.86
N ILE A 327 12.11 17.43 -14.94
CA ILE A 327 11.20 17.38 -13.79
C ILE A 327 11.32 18.66 -12.94
N ARG A 328 12.55 19.13 -12.68
CA ARG A 328 12.80 20.38 -11.94
C ARG A 328 12.22 21.59 -12.64
N LYS A 329 12.40 21.69 -13.97
CA LYS A 329 11.84 22.79 -14.79
C LYS A 329 10.31 22.75 -14.77
N ASP A 330 9.72 21.60 -15.05
CA ASP A 330 8.26 21.43 -15.07
C ASP A 330 7.64 21.75 -13.71
N LEU A 331 8.28 21.30 -12.62
CA LEU A 331 7.85 21.59 -11.26
C LEU A 331 7.92 23.10 -10.98
N ALA A 332 9.02 23.77 -11.34
CA ALA A 332 9.16 25.21 -11.17
C ALA A 332 8.05 25.97 -11.91
N THR A 333 7.80 25.65 -13.18
CA THR A 333 6.73 26.27 -13.98
C THR A 333 5.35 26.08 -13.36
N ARG A 334 5.02 24.87 -12.86
CA ARG A 334 3.73 24.62 -12.20
C ARG A 334 3.59 25.40 -10.88
N LEU A 335 4.66 25.51 -10.11
CA LEU A 335 4.66 26.24 -8.85
C LEU A 335 4.55 27.76 -9.08
N GLU A 336 5.20 28.28 -10.11
CA GLU A 336 5.07 29.69 -10.51
C GLU A 336 3.65 30.02 -10.98
N ALA A 337 3.01 29.12 -11.73
CA ALA A 337 1.63 29.29 -12.17
C ALA A 337 0.59 29.25 -11.02
N SER A 338 0.95 28.71 -9.86
CA SER A 338 0.07 28.56 -8.69
C SER A 338 0.40 29.50 -7.54
N SER A 339 1.10 30.61 -7.82
CA SER A 339 1.75 31.48 -6.83
C SER A 339 0.84 32.44 -6.05
N SER A 340 -0.50 32.33 -6.14
CA SER A 340 -1.40 33.00 -5.19
C SER A 340 -1.52 32.17 -3.90
N ARG A 341 -0.71 32.51 -2.89
CA ARG A 341 -0.77 31.82 -1.59
C ARG A 341 -1.32 32.74 -0.51
N ALA A 342 -2.44 32.31 0.06
CA ALA A 342 -2.89 32.82 1.33
C ALA A 342 -1.91 32.39 2.43
N GLU A 343 -1.57 33.30 3.32
CA GLU A 343 -0.85 32.99 4.55
C GLU A 343 -1.69 31.99 5.36
N VAL A 344 -1.11 30.82 5.65
CA VAL A 344 -1.78 29.80 6.46
C VAL A 344 -1.32 29.98 7.90
N SER A 345 -2.21 30.48 8.77
CA SER A 345 -1.92 30.58 10.20
C SER A 345 -1.47 29.23 10.76
N TRP A 346 -0.37 29.26 11.51
CA TRP A 346 0.26 28.08 12.09
C TRP A 346 0.59 28.28 13.58
N GLU A 347 -0.12 29.18 14.27
CA GLU A 347 0.07 29.51 15.70
C GLU A 347 0.15 28.27 16.61
N LYS A 348 -0.72 27.28 16.39
CA LYS A 348 -0.70 26.02 17.15
C LYS A 348 0.61 25.24 16.95
N TYR A 349 1.21 25.31 15.76
CA TYR A 349 2.50 24.70 15.47
C TYR A 349 3.66 25.54 16.01
N GLN A 350 3.55 26.88 16.02
CA GLN A 350 4.57 27.76 16.64
C GLN A 350 4.80 27.39 18.10
N ILE A 351 3.73 27.25 18.88
CA ILE A 351 3.81 26.85 20.30
C ILE A 351 4.51 25.49 20.43
N ARG A 352 4.07 24.49 19.66
CA ARG A 352 4.67 23.15 19.71
C ARG A 352 6.15 23.15 19.32
N HIS A 353 6.52 23.93 18.30
CA HIS A 353 7.90 24.03 17.84
C HIS A 353 8.78 24.70 18.90
N ALA A 354 8.30 25.75 19.55
CA ALA A 354 8.98 26.38 20.67
C ALA A 354 9.18 25.39 21.83
N ASP A 355 8.13 24.65 22.21
CA ASP A 355 8.23 23.62 23.25
C ASP A 355 9.27 22.54 22.89
N PHE A 356 9.27 22.08 21.63
CA PHE A 356 10.25 21.09 21.16
C PHE A 356 11.68 21.63 21.20
N ARG A 357 11.89 22.89 20.78
CA ARG A 357 13.22 23.52 20.81
C ARG A 357 13.79 23.55 22.24
N VAL A 358 12.97 23.96 23.21
CA VAL A 358 13.35 23.99 24.63
C VAL A 358 13.68 22.58 25.13
N GLN A 359 12.83 21.60 24.85
CA GLN A 359 13.02 20.23 25.35
C GLN A 359 14.18 19.48 24.71
N ALA A 360 14.43 19.70 23.42
CA ALA A 360 15.55 19.12 22.71
C ALA A 360 16.84 19.93 22.90
N GLU A 361 16.79 21.03 23.67
CA GLU A 361 17.91 21.94 23.93
C GLU A 361 18.57 22.45 22.63
N ILE A 362 17.75 22.64 21.59
CA ILE A 362 18.17 23.19 20.31
C ILE A 362 17.77 24.68 20.27
N GLY A 363 18.75 25.57 20.13
CA GLY A 363 18.50 27.01 20.12
C GLY A 363 17.62 27.48 18.95
N ASP A 364 17.27 28.76 18.88
CA ASP A 364 16.25 29.29 17.95
C ASP A 364 16.77 29.59 16.52
N GLN A 365 17.98 29.16 16.20
CA GLN A 365 18.54 29.41 14.87
C GLN A 365 17.77 28.65 13.77
N ARG A 366 17.85 29.22 12.57
CA ARG A 366 17.23 28.71 11.33
C ARG A 366 18.28 28.51 10.23
N PRO A 367 19.22 27.56 10.41
CA PRO A 367 20.41 27.44 9.57
C PRO A 367 20.11 27.05 8.11
N ILE A 368 19.01 26.34 7.87
CA ILE A 368 18.61 25.88 6.53
C ILE A 368 17.66 26.85 5.90
N SER A 369 16.55 27.17 6.55
CA SER A 369 15.57 28.06 5.90
C SER A 369 16.09 29.48 5.77
N ARG A 370 16.94 29.93 6.71
CA ARG A 370 17.36 31.33 6.86
C ARG A 370 16.18 32.30 6.82
N SER A 371 15.00 31.83 7.21
CA SER A 371 13.79 32.63 7.28
C SER A 371 13.89 33.58 8.47
N GLN A 372 13.28 34.76 8.35
CA GLN A 372 13.22 35.75 9.43
C GLN A 372 11.76 35.97 9.82
N ALA A 373 11.51 36.20 11.11
CA ALA A 373 10.16 36.47 11.59
C ALA A 373 9.59 37.72 10.90
N GLY A 374 8.41 37.59 10.29
CA GLY A 374 7.75 38.68 9.57
C GLY A 374 8.29 38.95 8.15
N ILE A 375 9.27 38.19 7.67
CA ILE A 375 9.73 38.24 6.28
C ILE A 375 9.27 36.98 5.56
N LEU A 376 8.42 37.16 4.55
CA LEU A 376 7.98 36.08 3.67
C LEU A 376 9.14 35.58 2.82
N GLY A 377 9.53 34.33 3.04
CA GLY A 377 10.51 33.61 2.23
C GLY A 377 11.73 33.12 3.02
N GLY A 378 12.31 32.01 2.56
CA GLY A 378 13.58 31.49 3.04
C GLY A 378 14.66 31.56 1.96
N THR A 379 15.92 31.55 2.38
CA THR A 379 17.09 31.47 1.48
C THR A 379 17.83 30.16 1.77
N PRO A 380 17.33 29.01 1.27
CA PRO A 380 17.98 27.73 1.49
C PRO A 380 19.33 27.64 0.77
N PRO A 381 20.22 26.71 1.17
CA PRO A 381 21.48 26.48 0.47
C PRO A 381 21.29 26.17 -1.03
N ASP A 382 22.28 26.52 -1.85
CA ASP A 382 22.19 26.49 -3.32
C ASP A 382 21.91 25.10 -3.91
N PHE A 383 22.30 24.04 -3.21
CA PHE A 383 22.07 22.66 -3.62
C PHE A 383 20.65 22.13 -3.32
N TYR A 384 19.79 22.96 -2.71
CA TYR A 384 18.36 22.67 -2.54
C TYR A 384 17.55 23.07 -3.79
N TRP A 385 16.42 22.41 -4.00
CA TRP A 385 15.46 22.81 -5.02
C TRP A 385 14.70 24.05 -4.55
N ARG A 386 15.26 25.24 -4.79
CA ARG A 386 14.72 26.53 -4.31
C ARG A 386 13.24 26.73 -4.66
N SER A 387 12.82 26.37 -5.87
CA SER A 387 11.43 26.47 -6.30
C SER A 387 10.50 25.62 -5.42
N TYR A 388 10.87 24.36 -5.16
CA TYR A 388 10.13 23.47 -4.26
C TYR A 388 10.18 23.93 -2.80
N PHE A 389 11.35 24.37 -2.33
CA PHE A 389 11.54 24.86 -0.96
C PHE A 389 10.67 26.07 -0.66
N ASN A 390 10.71 27.08 -1.53
CA ASN A 390 9.87 28.29 -1.44
C ASN A 390 8.37 27.95 -1.62
N SER A 391 8.09 26.78 -2.19
CA SER A 391 6.76 26.19 -2.29
C SER A 391 6.28 25.53 -0.99
N GLN A 392 7.09 25.41 0.05
CA GLN A 392 6.62 24.93 1.35
C GLN A 392 6.13 26.09 2.23
N VAL A 393 5.36 25.77 3.27
CA VAL A 393 4.86 26.74 4.27
C VAL A 393 5.85 26.87 5.43
N GLU A 394 5.81 27.96 6.19
CA GLU A 394 6.77 28.25 7.28
C GLU A 394 6.90 27.12 8.30
N ARG A 395 5.80 26.46 8.69
CA ARG A 395 5.88 25.31 9.61
C ARG A 395 6.76 24.17 9.09
N VAL A 396 6.85 23.98 7.77
CA VAL A 396 7.72 22.96 7.16
C VAL A 396 9.18 23.40 7.21
N TRP A 397 9.45 24.68 6.91
CA TRP A 397 10.79 25.25 7.05
C TRP A 397 11.31 25.15 8.48
N GLU A 398 10.48 25.53 9.46
CA GLU A 398 10.82 25.48 10.87
C GLU A 398 11.09 24.04 11.35
N THR A 399 10.30 23.08 10.85
CA THR A 399 10.55 21.65 11.13
C THR A 399 11.92 21.22 10.61
N LEU A 400 12.28 21.63 9.39
CA LEU A 400 13.57 21.29 8.78
C LEU A 400 14.74 21.87 9.57
N ASP A 401 14.63 23.13 10.03
CA ASP A 401 15.65 23.77 10.88
C ASP A 401 15.79 23.06 12.24
N MET A 402 14.69 22.75 12.92
CA MET A 402 14.74 22.00 14.18
C MET A 402 15.40 20.63 14.00
N LYS A 403 15.05 19.92 12.92
CA LYS A 403 15.66 18.62 12.60
C LYS A 403 17.11 18.73 12.20
N PHE A 404 17.52 19.82 11.55
CA PHE A 404 18.93 20.09 11.32
C PHE A 404 19.69 20.18 12.63
N LEU A 405 19.21 21.02 13.55
CA LEU A 405 19.88 21.25 14.82
C LEU A 405 19.92 19.97 15.67
N GLU A 406 18.81 19.22 15.73
CA GLU A 406 18.76 17.92 16.42
C GLU A 406 19.73 16.89 15.80
N ALA A 407 19.90 16.88 14.47
CA ALA A 407 20.85 15.97 13.83
C ALA A 407 22.30 16.35 14.15
N VAL A 408 22.61 17.65 14.17
CA VAL A 408 23.95 18.15 14.52
C VAL A 408 24.35 17.76 15.95
N THR A 409 23.43 17.79 16.93
CA THR A 409 23.75 17.35 18.29
C THR A 409 24.10 15.86 18.38
N ARG A 410 23.74 15.07 17.35
CA ARG A 410 24.09 13.65 17.22
C ARG A 410 25.28 13.40 16.29
N GLY A 411 25.93 14.46 15.79
CA GLY A 411 27.02 14.35 14.82
C GLY A 411 26.57 13.86 13.44
N ILE A 412 25.30 14.09 13.08
CA ILE A 412 24.72 13.68 11.79
C ILE A 412 24.54 14.93 10.93
N ASP A 413 25.16 14.94 9.74
CA ASP A 413 24.88 15.93 8.70
C ASP A 413 23.91 15.35 7.67
N PHE A 414 22.67 15.81 7.66
CA PHE A 414 21.67 15.38 6.67
C PHE A 414 21.75 16.15 5.34
N ASN A 415 22.65 17.13 5.19
CA ASN A 415 22.98 17.68 3.87
C ASN A 415 23.94 16.78 3.10
N TYR A 416 24.64 15.87 3.80
CA TYR A 416 25.42 14.84 3.14
C TYR A 416 24.47 13.90 2.39
N LYS A 417 24.60 13.89 1.06
CA LYS A 417 23.93 12.94 0.19
C LYS A 417 24.83 11.72 0.04
N GLU A 418 24.23 10.53 0.16
CA GLU A 418 24.88 9.22 0.00
C GLU A 418 25.58 9.05 -1.36
#